data_AF-F8QKQ3-F1
#
_entry.id   AF-F8QKQ3-F1
#
_cell.length_a   1.000
_cell.length_b   1.000
_cell.length_c   1.000
_cell.angle_alpha   90.00
_cell.angle_beta   90.00
_cell.angle_gamma   90.00
#
_symmetry.space_group_name_H-M   'P 1'
#
loop_
_entity.id
_entity.type
_entity.pdbx_description
1 polymer ?
#
loop_
_entity_poly.entity_id
_entity_poly.type
_entity_poly.pdbx_seq_one_letter_code
_entity_poly.pdbx_strand_id
1 'polypeptide(L)'
;MSDSDPKFHPLSGTNYPQWSGEMQAWLMTKGLWRLVSGAENCPGTDAEAIEKWELRAEKAAGAFYLNVTKEQRIHLDGIIDDPVKIWEKLAIKKED
;
A
#
# COMPACT_ATOMS: atom_id res chain seq x y z
N MET A 1 6.99 14.38 -11.74
CA MET A 1 7.33 12.96 -11.93
C MET A 1 6.05 12.24 -12.31
N SER A 2 6.02 11.41 -13.35
CA SER A 2 4.79 10.68 -13.69
C SER A 2 4.39 9.75 -12.54
N ASP A 3 3.13 9.82 -12.12
CA ASP A 3 2.48 8.77 -11.34
C ASP A 3 2.20 7.56 -12.23
N SER A 4 3.28 6.96 -12.73
CA SER A 4 3.18 5.71 -13.48
C SER A 4 2.83 4.57 -12.54
N ASP A 5 1.88 3.76 -12.98
CA ASP A 5 1.47 2.54 -12.31
C ASP A 5 2.66 1.60 -12.06
N PRO A 6 2.62 0.79 -10.99
CA PRO A 6 3.59 -0.28 -10.77
C PRO A 6 3.65 -1.21 -11.99
N LYS A 7 4.85 -1.39 -12.54
CA LYS A 7 5.10 -2.21 -13.75
C LYS A 7 5.51 -3.65 -13.43
N PHE A 8 4.91 -4.24 -12.41
CA PHE A 8 5.19 -5.61 -11.98
C PHE A 8 3.89 -6.39 -11.78
N HIS A 9 4.01 -7.72 -11.65
CA HIS A 9 2.85 -8.60 -11.60
C HIS A 9 2.01 -8.31 -10.35
N PRO A 10 0.70 -8.06 -10.47
CA PRO A 10 -0.18 -7.87 -9.32
C PRO A 10 -0.13 -9.06 -8.36
N LEU A 11 -0.43 -8.81 -7.08
CA LEU A 11 -0.47 -9.86 -6.06
C LEU A 11 -1.53 -10.89 -6.40
N SER A 12 -1.09 -12.15 -6.48
CA SER A 12 -1.89 -13.36 -6.60
C SER A 12 -1.67 -14.24 -5.36
N GLY A 13 -2.31 -15.41 -5.33
CA GLY A 13 -2.12 -16.36 -4.24
C GLY A 13 -0.74 -17.03 -4.17
N THR A 14 0.15 -16.81 -5.15
CA THR A 14 1.41 -17.58 -5.27
C THR A 14 2.68 -16.74 -5.38
N ASN A 15 2.57 -15.42 -5.57
CA ASN A 15 3.71 -14.55 -5.90
C ASN A 15 4.10 -13.56 -4.79
N TYR A 16 3.55 -13.69 -3.57
CA TYR A 16 3.76 -12.72 -2.50
C TYR A 16 5.25 -12.35 -2.26
N PRO A 17 6.22 -13.29 -2.14
CA PRO A 17 7.62 -12.92 -1.86
C PRO A 17 8.24 -11.99 -2.91
N GLN A 18 7.93 -12.21 -4.20
CA GLN A 18 8.40 -11.34 -5.28
C GLN A 18 7.64 -10.01 -5.27
N TRP A 19 6.30 -10.10 -5.21
CA TRP A 19 5.41 -8.93 -5.20
C TRP A 19 5.74 -7.97 -4.06
N SER A 20 5.97 -8.47 -2.84
CA SER A 20 6.24 -7.64 -1.67
C SER A 20 7.53 -6.85 -1.84
N GLY A 21 8.57 -7.45 -2.44
CA GLY A 21 9.83 -6.77 -2.72
C GLY A 21 9.68 -5.70 -3.79
N GLU A 22 8.98 -6.01 -4.89
CA GLU A 22 8.73 -5.07 -5.98
C GLU A 22 7.83 -3.90 -5.55
N MET A 23 6.78 -4.18 -4.77
CA MET A 23 5.88 -3.17 -4.22
C MET A 23 6.57 -2.26 -3.21
N GLN A 24 7.35 -2.83 -2.28
CA GLN A 24 8.15 -2.05 -1.36
C GLN A 24 9.13 -1.13 -2.11
N ALA A 25 9.86 -1.66 -3.09
CA ALA A 25 10.79 -0.87 -3.90
C ALA A 25 10.07 0.27 -4.64
N TRP A 26 8.92 -0.02 -5.26
CA TRP A 26 8.12 1.00 -5.94
C TRP A 26 7.63 2.09 -4.99
N LEU A 27 7.08 1.73 -3.82
CA LEU A 27 6.68 2.69 -2.79
C LEU A 27 7.85 3.54 -2.27
N MET A 28 9.06 2.97 -2.18
CA MET A 28 10.27 3.73 -1.85
C MET A 28 10.59 4.77 -2.92
N THR A 29 10.46 4.45 -4.21
CA THR A 29 10.66 5.44 -5.30
C THR A 29 9.65 6.59 -5.24
N LYS A 30 8.48 6.35 -4.64
CA LYS A 30 7.41 7.34 -4.45
C LYS A 30 7.50 8.08 -3.11
N GLY A 31 8.41 7.71 -2.23
CA GLY A 31 8.48 8.26 -0.87
C GLY A 31 7.28 7.87 0.02
N LEU A 32 6.53 6.83 -0.34
CA LEU A 32 5.34 6.36 0.39
C LEU A 32 5.66 5.24 1.39
N TRP A 33 6.82 4.59 1.26
CA TRP A 33 7.16 3.42 2.07
C TRP A 33 7.13 3.69 3.58
N ARG A 34 7.62 4.84 4.04
CA ARG A 34 7.64 5.16 5.49
C ARG A 34 6.24 5.25 6.09
N LEU A 35 5.29 5.78 5.33
CA LEU A 35 3.88 5.83 5.71
C LEU A 35 3.32 4.41 5.79
N VAL A 36 3.47 3.63 4.72
CA VAL A 36 2.94 2.26 4.63
C VAL A 36 3.54 1.32 5.67
N SER A 37 4.84 1.47 5.98
CA SER A 37 5.52 0.64 6.98
C SER A 37 5.20 1.05 8.43
N GLY A 38 4.36 2.07 8.64
CA GLY A 38 4.08 2.64 9.96
C GLY A 38 5.25 3.40 10.60
N ALA A 39 6.31 3.69 9.84
CA ALA A 39 7.45 4.46 10.35
C ALA A 39 7.18 5.98 10.40
N GLU A 40 6.22 6.45 9.61
CA GLU A 40 5.74 7.82 9.59
C GLU A 40 4.32 7.89 10.17
N ASN A 41 4.17 8.50 11.35
CA ASN A 41 2.88 8.70 12.00
C ASN A 41 2.13 9.89 11.38
N CYS A 42 0.79 9.83 11.43
CA CYS A 42 -0.05 10.97 11.07
C CYS A 42 0.27 12.18 11.97
N PRO A 43 0.46 13.39 11.40
CA PRO A 43 0.65 14.61 12.18
C PRO A 43 -0.55 14.89 13.09
N GLY A 44 -0.33 15.19 14.37
CA GLY A 44 -1.43 15.24 15.35
C GLY A 44 -2.22 16.55 15.43
N THR A 45 -1.69 17.67 14.91
CA THR A 45 -2.24 19.01 15.19
C THR A 45 -2.21 20.01 14.04
N ASP A 46 -1.45 19.73 12.97
CA ASP A 46 -1.32 20.62 11.82
C ASP A 46 -2.21 20.13 10.68
N ALA A 47 -3.26 20.88 10.37
CA ALA A 47 -4.25 20.51 9.37
C ALA A 47 -3.65 20.34 7.96
N GLU A 48 -2.69 21.18 7.56
CA GLU A 48 -2.06 21.08 6.24
C GLU A 48 -1.16 19.83 6.17
N ALA A 49 -0.45 19.54 7.26
CA ALA A 49 0.35 18.33 7.36
C ALA A 49 -0.51 17.06 7.38
N ILE A 50 -1.66 17.09 8.06
CA ILE A 50 -2.65 16.01 8.07
C ILE A 50 -3.17 15.76 6.66
N GLU A 51 -3.68 16.77 5.97
CA GLU A 51 -4.22 16.63 4.61
C GLU A 51 -3.17 16.07 3.65
N LYS A 52 -1.91 16.53 3.75
CA LYS A 52 -0.80 16.02 2.95
C LYS A 52 -0.42 14.58 3.30
N TRP A 53 -0.57 14.16 4.55
CA TRP A 53 -0.36 12.78 4.98
C TRP A 53 -1.50 11.89 4.48
N GLU A 54 -2.75 12.30 4.64
CA GLU A 54 -3.95 11.58 4.18
C GLU A 54 -3.94 11.38 2.67
N LEU A 55 -3.63 12.43 1.89
CA LEU A 55 -3.52 12.31 0.43
C LEU A 55 -2.45 11.29 0.00
N ARG A 56 -1.35 11.17 0.75
CA ARG A 56 -0.32 10.14 0.50
C ARG A 56 -0.82 8.76 0.91
N ALA A 57 -1.57 8.66 2.01
CA ALA A 57 -2.18 7.42 2.45
C ALA A 57 -3.19 6.89 1.41
N GLU A 58 -4.09 7.75 0.91
CA GLU A 58 -5.05 7.42 -0.15
C GLU A 58 -4.37 6.93 -1.42
N LYS A 59 -3.29 7.61 -1.85
CA LYS A 59 -2.49 7.17 -3.01
C LYS A 59 -1.89 5.78 -2.81
N ALA A 60 -1.33 5.50 -1.63
CA ALA A 60 -0.77 4.20 -1.32
C ALA A 60 -1.85 3.11 -1.28
N ALA A 61 -2.99 3.39 -0.65
CA ALA A 61 -4.16 2.52 -0.60
C ALA A 61 -4.68 2.16 -2.01
N GLY A 62 -4.86 3.17 -2.86
CA GLY A 62 -5.26 2.97 -4.25
C GLY A 62 -4.25 2.13 -5.04
N ALA A 63 -2.96 2.38 -4.86
CA ALA A 63 -1.90 1.61 -5.51
C ALA A 63 -1.93 0.12 -5.10
N PHE A 64 -2.16 -0.17 -3.82
CA PHE A 64 -2.34 -1.54 -3.37
C PHE A 64 -3.56 -2.20 -4.01
N TYR A 65 -4.73 -1.56 -3.94
CA TYR A 65 -5.95 -2.12 -4.51
C TYR A 65 -5.81 -2.41 -6.02
N LEU A 66 -5.19 -1.50 -6.77
CA LEU A 66 -4.96 -1.68 -8.20
C LEU A 66 -3.93 -2.78 -8.50
N ASN A 67 -2.93 -2.97 -7.64
CA ASN A 67 -1.88 -3.96 -7.81
C ASN A 67 -2.14 -5.27 -7.05
N VAL A 68 -3.40 -5.55 -6.73
CA VAL A 68 -3.89 -6.85 -6.28
C VAL A 68 -4.85 -7.40 -7.34
N THR A 69 -4.73 -8.70 -7.65
CA THR A 69 -5.64 -9.40 -8.56
C THR A 69 -7.09 -9.28 -8.11
N LYS A 70 -8.04 -9.25 -9.05
CA LYS A 70 -9.46 -9.01 -8.75
C LYS A 70 -10.01 -10.01 -7.74
N GLU A 71 -9.58 -11.26 -7.84
CA GLU A 71 -9.97 -12.38 -6.99
C GLU A 71 -9.50 -12.21 -5.55
N GLN A 72 -8.39 -11.50 -5.34
CA GLN A 72 -7.83 -11.26 -4.01
C GLN A 72 -8.32 -9.94 -3.37
N ARG A 73 -8.94 -9.04 -4.14
CA ARG A 73 -9.42 -7.74 -3.62
C ARG A 73 -10.51 -7.87 -2.56
N ILE A 74 -11.27 -8.97 -2.57
CA ILE A 74 -12.26 -9.29 -1.53
C ILE A 74 -11.66 -9.31 -0.12
N HIS A 75 -10.34 -9.52 0.01
CA HIS A 75 -9.66 -9.54 1.30
C HIS A 75 -9.26 -8.15 1.79
N LEU A 76 -9.47 -7.11 0.99
CA LEU A 76 -9.23 -5.71 1.30
C LEU A 76 -10.51 -4.97 1.70
N ASP A 77 -11.67 -5.63 1.63
CA ASP A 77 -12.94 -5.04 2.04
C ASP A 77 -12.88 -4.61 3.51
N GLY A 78 -13.27 -3.36 3.77
CA GLY A 78 -13.25 -2.76 5.10
C GLY A 78 -11.90 -2.21 5.58
N ILE A 79 -10.83 -2.33 4.78
CA ILE A 79 -9.51 -1.72 5.07
C ILE A 79 -8.95 -0.91 3.90
N ILE A 80 -9.74 -0.69 2.84
CA ILE A 80 -9.28 -0.09 1.58
C ILE A 80 -8.74 1.34 1.73
N ASP A 81 -9.10 2.04 2.79
CA ASP A 81 -8.69 3.41 3.12
C ASP A 81 -7.42 3.47 3.98
N ASP A 82 -6.95 2.34 4.51
CA ASP A 82 -5.83 2.26 5.43
C ASP A 82 -4.67 1.46 4.81
N PRO A 83 -3.68 2.13 4.18
CA PRO A 83 -2.60 1.45 3.49
C PRO A 83 -1.68 0.65 4.43
N VAL A 84 -1.62 0.99 5.72
CA VAL A 84 -0.84 0.25 6.72
C VAL A 84 -1.53 -1.09 6.98
N LYS A 85 -2.85 -1.07 7.25
CA LYS A 85 -3.63 -2.31 7.44
C LYS A 85 -3.64 -3.17 6.20
N ILE A 86 -3.71 -2.58 5.00
CA ILE A 86 -3.61 -3.34 3.75
C ILE A 86 -2.28 -4.09 3.69
N TRP A 87 -1.15 -3.40 3.92
CA TRP A 87 0.17 -4.03 3.89
C TRP A 87 0.29 -5.18 4.91
N GLU A 88 -0.14 -4.94 6.15
CA GLU A 88 -0.14 -5.96 7.22
C GLU A 88 -1.00 -7.16 6.85
N LYS A 89 -2.22 -6.93 6.34
CA LYS A 89 -3.15 -7.99 5.94
C LYS A 89 -2.58 -8.85 4.82
N LEU A 90 -1.96 -8.23 3.83
CA LEU A 90 -1.33 -8.93 2.70
C LEU A 90 -0.09 -9.73 3.15
N ALA A 91 0.64 -9.26 4.17
CA ALA A 91 1.78 -9.97 4.74
C ALA A 91 1.40 -11.23 5.55
N ILE A 92 0.25 -11.20 6.23
CA ILE A 92 -0.24 -12.30 7.08
C ILE A 92 -0.73 -13.50 6.28
N LYS A 93 -1.18 -13.31 5.03
CA LYS A 93 -1.65 -14.40 4.14
C LYS A 93 -0.58 -15.45 3.76
N LYS A 94 0.60 -15.40 4.37
CA LYS A 94 1.71 -16.31 4.15
C LYS A 94 1.60 -17.63 4.90
N GLU A 95 0.64 -17.78 5.83
CA GLU A 95 0.63 -18.87 6.82
C GLU A 95 -0.57 -19.85 6.78
N ASP A 96 -1.53 -19.69 5.84
CA ASP A 96 -2.63 -20.66 5.65
C ASP A 96 -2.41 -21.57 4.45
#